data_AF-A0A3D4P6Z3-F1
#
_entry.id   AF-A0A3D4P6Z3-F1
#
_cell.length_a   1.000
_cell.length_b   1.000
_cell.length_c   1.000
_cell.angle_alpha   90.00
_cell.angle_beta   90.00
_cell.angle_gamma   90.00
#
_symmetry.space_group_name_H-M   'P 1'
#
loop_
_entity.id
_entity.type
_entity.pdbx_description
1 polymer ?
#
loop_
_entity_poly.entity_id
_entity_poly.type
_entity_poly.pdbx_seq_one_letter_code
_entity_poly.pdbx_strand_id
1 'polypeptide(L)'
;MRILFIVLLCSILFSNCWTQSTLTAQERASQIRESRSKNFVMRSDLSDEESQELLKRLETMLDLISRYWGKKNAGIIEMYVVKDL
;
A
#
# COMPACT_ATOMS: atom_id res chain seq x y z
N MET A 1 -32.34 -11.58 -41.30
CA MET A 1 -32.36 -10.90 -39.97
C MET A 1 -32.06 -11.82 -38.77
N ARG A 2 -31.43 -13.00 -38.94
CA ARG A 2 -31.00 -13.88 -37.80
C ARG A 2 -29.50 -13.79 -37.49
N ILE A 3 -28.66 -13.45 -38.48
CA ILE A 3 -27.20 -13.39 -38.35
C ILE A 3 -26.74 -12.11 -37.62
N LEU A 4 -27.50 -11.03 -37.76
CA LEU A 4 -27.18 -9.72 -37.15
C LEU A 4 -27.33 -9.72 -35.62
N PHE A 5 -28.16 -10.63 -35.07
CA PHE A 5 -28.41 -10.77 -33.63
C PHE A 5 -27.28 -11.53 -32.89
N ILE A 6 -26.57 -12.42 -33.60
CA ILE A 6 -25.47 -13.24 -33.04
C ILE A 6 -24.18 -12.41 -32.89
N VAL A 7 -23.92 -11.48 -33.81
CA VAL A 7 -22.73 -10.62 -33.76
C VAL A 7 -22.82 -9.59 -32.63
N LEU A 8 -24.01 -9.05 -32.36
CA LEU A 8 -24.24 -8.05 -31.32
C LEU A 8 -24.05 -8.60 -29.88
N LEU A 9 -24.30 -9.90 -29.69
CA LEU A 9 -24.17 -10.59 -28.40
C LEU A 9 -22.70 -10.93 -28.09
N CYS A 10 -21.87 -11.09 -29.13
CA CYS A 10 -20.44 -11.42 -29.00
C CYS A 10 -19.58 -10.20 -28.59
N SER A 11 -19.99 -8.99 -28.99
CA SER A 11 -19.32 -7.73 -28.61
C SER A 11 -19.43 -7.37 -27.13
N ILE A 12 -20.45 -7.87 -26.41
CA ILE A 12 -20.64 -7.59 -24.98
C ILE A 12 -19.73 -8.48 -24.11
N LEU A 13 -19.35 -9.66 -24.59
CA LEU A 13 -18.44 -10.56 -23.88
C LEU A 13 -16.97 -10.13 -23.97
N PHE A 14 -16.57 -9.43 -25.04
CA PHE A 14 -15.19 -8.96 -25.22
C PHE A 14 -14.84 -7.71 -24.39
N SER A 15 -15.81 -6.87 -24.04
CA SER A 15 -15.53 -5.62 -23.29
C SER A 15 -15.28 -5.83 -21.80
N ASN A 16 -15.72 -6.94 -21.20
CA ASN A 16 -15.64 -7.12 -19.74
C ASN A 16 -14.29 -7.64 -19.21
N CYS A 17 -13.32 -7.94 -20.07
CA CYS A 17 -12.03 -8.47 -19.63
C CYS A 17 -11.05 -7.39 -19.18
N TRP A 18 -11.26 -6.12 -19.58
CA TRP A 18 -10.35 -5.01 -19.23
C TRP A 18 -10.77 -4.26 -17.95
N THR A 19 -11.93 -4.57 -17.37
CA THR A 19 -12.50 -3.86 -16.21
C THR A 19 -12.13 -4.48 -14.85
N GLN A 20 -11.41 -5.61 -14.83
CA GLN A 20 -11.17 -6.38 -13.59
C GLN A 20 -10.06 -5.77 -12.70
N SER A 21 -9.11 -5.02 -13.26
CA SER A 21 -7.89 -4.59 -12.53
C SER A 21 -8.09 -3.39 -11.61
N THR A 22 -9.11 -2.57 -11.81
CA THR A 22 -9.30 -1.32 -11.05
C THR A 22 -10.00 -1.52 -9.70
N LEU A 23 -10.83 -2.56 -9.57
CA LEU A 23 -11.57 -2.83 -8.33
C LEU A 23 -10.65 -3.32 -7.20
N THR A 24 -9.68 -4.19 -7.51
CA THR A 24 -8.73 -4.71 -6.52
C THR A 24 -7.74 -3.65 -6.03
N ALA A 25 -7.32 -2.73 -6.91
CA ALA A 25 -6.47 -1.61 -6.53
C ALA A 25 -7.20 -0.63 -5.60
N GLN A 26 -8.48 -0.35 -5.87
CA GLN A 26 -9.33 0.52 -5.04
C GLN A 26 -9.60 -0.11 -3.66
N GLU A 27 -9.90 -1.42 -3.61
CA GLU A 27 -10.06 -2.15 -2.35
C GLU A 27 -8.76 -2.18 -1.53
N ARG A 28 -7.61 -2.42 -2.16
CA ARG A 28 -6.29 -2.35 -1.48
C ARG A 28 -5.97 -0.95 -1.00
N ALA A 29 -6.31 0.09 -1.78
CA ALA A 29 -6.15 1.47 -1.34
C ALA A 29 -6.98 1.78 -0.09
N SER A 30 -8.16 1.17 0.06
CA SER A 30 -8.99 1.29 1.26
C SER A 30 -8.42 0.56 2.50
N GLN A 31 -7.44 -0.34 2.30
CA GLN A 31 -6.73 -1.04 3.37
C GLN A 31 -5.43 -0.33 3.80
N ILE A 32 -5.06 0.80 3.19
CA ILE A 32 -3.88 1.56 3.60
C ILE A 32 -4.14 2.18 4.97
N ARG A 33 -3.35 1.77 5.96
CA ARG A 33 -3.41 2.27 7.33
C ARG A 33 -2.23 3.18 7.61
N GLU A 34 -2.47 4.23 8.39
CA GLU A 34 -1.41 5.07 8.94
C GLU A 34 -1.03 4.57 10.33
N SER A 35 0.22 4.13 10.49
CA SER A 35 0.83 3.79 11.76
C SER A 35 1.89 4.83 12.13
N ARG A 36 1.92 5.24 13.40
CA ARG A 36 2.81 6.31 13.88
C ARG A 36 3.68 5.85 15.05
N SER A 37 4.92 6.33 15.03
CA SER A 37 5.87 6.28 16.14
C SER A 37 6.45 7.68 16.39
N LYS A 38 7.40 7.80 17.32
CA LYS A 38 8.04 9.06 17.70
C LYS A 38 8.69 9.78 16.52
N ASN A 39 9.43 9.05 15.69
CA ASN A 39 10.20 9.60 14.58
C ASN A 39 9.63 9.24 13.22
N PHE A 40 8.64 8.35 13.14
CA PHE A 40 8.16 7.76 11.90
C PHE A 40 6.64 7.87 11.76
N VAL A 41 6.19 8.15 10.53
CA VAL A 41 4.80 8.00 10.09
C VAL A 41 4.82 7.08 8.89
N MET A 42 4.18 5.92 9.01
CA MET A 42 4.17 4.86 8.01
C MET A 42 2.78 4.66 7.46
N ARG A 43 2.66 4.65 6.14
CA ARG A 43 1.42 4.32 5.43
C ARG A 43 1.61 3.00 4.70
N SER A 44 0.84 1.99 5.09
CA SER A 44 1.06 0.62 4.63
C SER A 44 -0.23 -0.19 4.60
N ASP A 45 -0.22 -1.24 3.76
CA ASP A 45 -1.22 -2.31 3.69
C ASP A 45 -0.95 -3.46 4.69
N LEU A 46 0.08 -3.33 5.52
CA LEU A 46 0.40 -4.29 6.58
C LEU A 46 -0.63 -4.30 7.71
N SER A 47 -0.69 -5.42 8.44
CA SER A 47 -1.45 -5.49 9.70
C SER A 47 -0.90 -4.53 10.74
N ASP A 48 -1.71 -4.23 11.77
CA ASP A 48 -1.31 -3.33 12.84
C ASP A 48 -0.11 -3.92 13.61
N GLU A 49 -0.11 -5.22 13.87
CA GLU A 49 0.99 -5.92 14.54
C GLU A 49 2.30 -5.86 13.75
N GLU A 50 2.26 -6.21 12.45
CA GLU A 50 3.42 -6.14 11.56
C GLU A 50 3.95 -4.70 11.48
N SER A 51 3.05 -3.72 11.40
CA SER A 51 3.39 -2.30 11.33
C SER A 51 4.09 -1.81 12.59
N GLN A 52 3.58 -2.17 13.76
CA GLN A 52 4.16 -1.78 15.05
C GLN A 52 5.51 -2.46 15.30
N GLU A 53 5.66 -3.73 14.90
CA GLU A 53 6.94 -4.42 14.99
C GLU A 53 8.01 -3.71 14.13
N LEU A 54 7.66 -3.39 12.88
CA LEU A 54 8.55 -2.69 11.96
C LEU A 54 8.95 -1.30 12.51
N LEU A 55 7.97 -0.52 12.96
CA LEU A 55 8.23 0.79 13.57
C LEU A 55 9.17 0.68 14.78
N LYS A 56 8.97 -0.30 15.67
CA LYS A 56 9.85 -0.53 16.82
C LYS A 56 11.29 -0.84 16.41
N ARG A 57 11.47 -1.65 15.37
CA ARG A 57 12.81 -1.98 14.83
C ARG A 57 13.48 -0.74 14.23
N LEU A 58 12.75 0.06 13.46
CA LEU A 58 13.24 1.30 12.86
C LEU A 58 13.64 2.34 13.91
N GLU A 59 12.86 2.50 14.98
CA GLU A 59 13.20 3.38 16.10
C GLU A 59 14.49 2.94 16.81
N THR A 60 14.65 1.63 17.01
CA THR A 60 15.88 1.07 17.60
C THR A 60 17.09 1.38 16.72
N MET A 61 16.97 1.17 15.40
CA MET A 61 18.04 1.51 14.45
C MET A 61 18.35 3.00 14.46
N LEU A 62 17.32 3.86 14.47
CA LEU A 62 17.49 5.30 14.48
C LEU A 62 18.16 5.78 15.78
N ASP A 63 17.85 5.18 16.93
CA ASP A 63 18.52 5.48 18.19
C ASP A 63 20.01 5.12 18.13
N LEU A 64 20.36 3.95 17.59
CA LEU A 64 21.76 3.54 17.41
C LEU A 64 22.53 4.53 16.50
N ILE A 65 21.94 4.90 15.36
CA ILE A 65 22.53 5.86 14.43
C ILE A 65 22.68 7.24 15.09
N SER A 66 21.64 7.69 15.81
CA SER A 66 21.64 8.99 16.49
C SER A 66 22.72 9.06 17.57
N ARG A 67 22.94 7.97 18.31
CA ARG A 67 24.02 7.87 19.31
C ARG A 67 25.39 7.87 18.66
N TYR A 68 25.57 7.16 17.55
CA TYR A 68 26.84 7.11 16.82
C TYR A 68 27.25 8.50 16.33
N TRP A 69 26.33 9.25 15.73
CA TRP A 69 26.61 10.60 15.21
C TRP A 69 26.48 11.72 16.25
N GLY A 70 26.04 11.40 17.48
CA GLY A 70 25.80 12.39 18.54
C GLY A 70 24.66 13.38 18.23
N LYS A 71 23.79 13.07 17.26
CA LYS A 71 22.73 13.97 16.79
C LYS A 71 21.40 13.22 16.75
N LYS A 72 20.40 13.74 17.47
CA LYS A 72 19.03 13.24 17.40
C LYS A 72 18.38 13.63 16.08
N ASN A 73 17.47 12.77 15.62
CA ASN A 73 16.59 13.10 14.51
C ASN A 73 15.77 14.36 14.80
N ALA A 74 15.67 15.24 13.80
CA ALA A 74 15.10 16.59 13.95
C ALA A 74 13.66 16.72 13.41
N GLY A 75 13.13 15.69 12.74
CA GLY A 75 11.82 15.75 12.11
C GLY A 75 11.12 14.41 12.01
N ILE A 76 9.89 14.41 11.51
CA ILE A 76 9.14 13.18 11.25
C ILE A 76 9.57 12.61 9.90
N ILE A 77 9.88 11.31 9.88
CA ILE A 77 10.19 10.56 8.67
C ILE A 77 8.90 9.94 8.18
N GLU A 78 8.39 10.43 7.06
CA GLU A 78 7.23 9.84 6.38
C GLU A 78 7.67 8.74 5.41
N MET A 79 6.98 7.60 5.45
CA MET A 79 7.31 6.45 4.62
C MET A 79 6.07 5.67 4.16
N TYR A 80 6.24 5.01 3.02
CA TYR A 80 5.25 4.15 2.40
C TYR A 80 5.84 2.75 2.25
N VAL A 81 5.14 1.74 2.76
CA VAL A 81 5.57 0.35 2.71
C VAL A 81 4.45 -0.46 2.07
N VAL A 82 4.79 -1.15 0.97
CA VAL A 82 3.86 -2.02 0.24
C VAL A 82 4.36 -3.45 0.41
N LYS A 83 3.46 -4.36 0.81
CA LYS A 83 3.82 -5.77 1.05
C LYS A 83 4.25 -6.48 -0.24
N ASP A 84 3.48 -6.30 -1.31
CA ASP A 84 3.70 -6.95 -2.61
C ASP A 84 3.75 -5.88 -3.73
N LEU A 85 4.94 -5.67 -4.30
CA LEU A 85 5.19 -4.76 -5.45
C LEU A 85 5.17 -5.49 -6.79
#